data_AF-A0A969GF93-F1
#
_entry.id   AF-A0A969GF93-F1
#
_cell.length_a   1.000
_cell.length_b   1.000
_cell.length_c   1.000
_cell.angle_alpha   90.00
_cell.angle_beta   90.00
_cell.angle_gamma   90.00
#
_symmetry.space_group_name_H-M   'P 1'
#
loop_
_entity.id
_entity.type
_entity.pdbx_description
1 polymer ?
#
loop_
_entity_poly.entity_id
_entity_poly.type
_entity_poly.pdbx_seq_one_letter_code
_entity_poly.pdbx_strand_id
1 'polypeptide(L)'
;MDAKDFPNIESVRTYWVDVEKNMRDFIAEQTEQSLAKDVSYTNPKGETFTLPLWQMIVQPPNHNTHHRGELAAMFALMDVSHPEEEIVQYFLDRSGQKRF
;
A
#
# COMPACT_ATOMS: atom_id res chain seq x y z
N MET A 1 14.48 -8.80 -3.26
CA MET A 1 14.03 -9.58 -2.09
C MET A 1 13.85 -11.00 -2.55
N ASP A 2 14.47 -11.95 -1.88
CA ASP A 2 14.25 -13.38 -2.14
C ASP A 2 13.14 -13.88 -1.19
N ALA A 3 12.25 -14.76 -1.64
CA ALA A 3 11.22 -15.34 -0.79
C ALA A 3 11.82 -16.08 0.43
N LYS A 4 13.07 -16.57 0.31
CA LYS A 4 13.82 -17.22 1.40
C LYS A 4 14.11 -16.27 2.56
N ASP A 5 14.11 -14.95 2.33
CA ASP A 5 14.29 -13.94 3.37
C ASP A 5 13.03 -13.83 4.27
N PHE A 6 11.89 -14.40 3.83
CA PHE A 6 10.59 -14.29 4.48
C PHE A 6 9.94 -15.66 4.75
N PRO A 7 10.55 -16.53 5.56
CA PRO A 7 10.07 -17.92 5.74
C PRO A 7 8.73 -18.03 6.49
N ASN A 8 8.27 -16.96 7.16
CA ASN A 8 7.03 -16.95 7.92
C ASN A 8 6.42 -15.54 8.03
N ILE A 9 5.19 -15.44 8.55
CA ILE A 9 4.50 -14.15 8.67
C ILE A 9 5.18 -13.18 9.65
N GLU A 10 5.92 -13.69 10.64
CA GLU A 10 6.66 -12.86 11.60
C GLU A 10 7.78 -12.09 10.91
N SER A 11 8.56 -12.75 10.05
CA SER A 11 9.61 -12.09 9.26
C SER A 11 9.06 -11.00 8.34
N VAL A 12 7.88 -11.22 7.75
CA VAL A 12 7.18 -10.20 6.95
C VAL A 12 6.75 -9.01 7.82
N ARG A 13 6.18 -9.26 8.99
CA ARG A 13 5.76 -8.19 9.93
C ARG A 13 6.93 -7.36 10.41
N THR A 14 8.06 -7.99 10.76
CA THR A 14 9.27 -7.29 11.20
C THR A 14 9.78 -6.36 10.11
N TYR A 15 9.89 -6.86 8.88
CA TYR A 15 10.32 -6.05 7.74
C TYR A 15 9.33 -4.93 7.40
N TRP A 16 8.04 -5.19 7.57
CA TRP A 16 6.99 -4.21 7.29
C TRP A 16 7.11 -2.93 8.15
N VAL A 17 7.61 -3.03 9.39
CA VAL A 17 7.83 -1.86 10.26
C VAL A 17 8.75 -0.84 9.58
N ASP A 18 9.84 -1.29 8.98
CA ASP A 18 10.80 -0.41 8.32
C ASP A 18 10.25 0.13 7.01
N VAL A 19 9.52 -0.69 6.24
CA VAL A 19 8.86 -0.24 4.99
C VAL A 19 7.84 0.86 5.29
N GLU A 20 6.99 0.66 6.29
CA GLU A 20 5.99 1.64 6.69
C GLU A 20 6.64 2.93 7.15
N LYS A 21 7.67 2.85 7.99
CA LYS A 21 8.41 4.03 8.46
C LYS A 21 9.00 4.81 7.28
N ASN A 22 9.71 4.14 6.37
CA ASN A 22 10.34 4.78 5.22
C ASN A 22 9.30 5.44 4.29
N MET A 23 8.16 4.78 4.07
CA MET A 23 7.07 5.35 3.28
C MET A 23 6.49 6.61 3.95
N ARG A 24 6.26 6.56 5.28
CA ARG A 24 5.73 7.71 6.02
C ARG A 24 6.70 8.88 6.03
N ASP A 25 7.98 8.62 6.27
CA ASP A 25 9.03 9.64 6.24
C ASP A 25 9.10 10.30 4.86
N PHE A 26 9.09 9.51 3.78
CA PHE A 26 9.08 10.02 2.42
C PHE A 26 7.85 10.88 2.13
N ILE A 27 6.65 10.44 2.50
CA ILE A 27 5.41 11.21 2.29
C ILE A 27 5.45 12.53 3.09
N ALA A 28 5.96 12.52 4.32
CA ALA A 28 6.01 13.69 5.20
C ALA A 28 6.92 14.81 4.66
N GLU A 29 7.92 14.47 3.85
CA GLU A 29 8.83 15.43 3.21
C GLU A 29 8.25 16.08 1.94
N GLN A 30 7.10 15.61 1.45
CA GLN A 30 6.55 16.10 0.18
C GLN A 30 5.83 17.44 0.32
N THR A 31 5.94 18.24 -0.74
CA THR A 31 5.26 19.52 -0.93
C THR A 31 4.46 19.47 -2.23
N GLU A 32 3.49 20.37 -2.41
CA GLU A 32 2.76 20.49 -3.69
C GLU A 32 3.71 20.61 -4.89
N GLN A 33 4.80 21.36 -4.73
CA GLN A 33 5.82 21.48 -5.77
C GLN A 33 6.57 20.17 -6.02
N SER A 34 6.96 19.42 -4.98
CA SER A 34 7.66 18.14 -5.19
C SER A 34 6.73 17.08 -5.79
N LEU A 35 5.47 17.06 -5.38
CA LEU A 35 4.44 16.17 -5.92
C LEU A 35 4.16 16.39 -7.40
N ALA A 36 4.28 17.63 -7.87
CA ALA A 36 4.12 18.00 -9.28
C ALA A 36 5.38 17.76 -10.14
N LYS A 37 6.53 17.40 -9.56
CA LYS A 37 7.75 17.14 -10.33
C LYS A 37 7.65 15.84 -11.11
N ASP A 38 8.07 15.89 -12.36
CA ASP A 38 8.19 14.71 -13.22
C ASP A 38 9.26 13.75 -12.73
N VAL A 39 8.93 12.47 -12.77
CA VAL A 39 9.81 11.34 -12.52
C VAL A 39 9.80 10.45 -13.75
N SER A 40 10.98 10.21 -14.31
CA SER A 40 11.16 9.30 -15.44
C SER A 40 11.69 7.96 -14.97
N TYR A 41 11.14 6.87 -15.51
CA TYR A 41 11.66 5.52 -15.31
C TYR A 41 11.62 4.72 -16.61
N THR A 42 12.55 3.79 -16.76
CA THR A 42 12.57 2.84 -17.86
C THR A 42 12.15 1.48 -17.33
N ASN A 43 11.12 0.88 -17.94
CA ASN A 43 10.64 -0.44 -17.53
C ASN A 43 11.59 -1.55 -18.04
N PRO A 44 11.42 -2.81 -17.58
CA PRO A 44 12.25 -3.93 -18.06
C PRO A 44 12.16 -4.22 -19.56
N LYS A 45 11.16 -3.68 -20.27
CA LYS A 45 11.02 -3.79 -21.74
C LYS A 45 11.79 -2.68 -22.48
N GLY A 46 12.45 -1.77 -21.77
CA GLY A 46 13.19 -0.65 -22.35
C GLY A 46 12.32 0.58 -22.66
N GLU A 47 11.04 0.56 -22.31
CA GLU A 47 10.12 1.69 -22.53
C GLU A 47 10.30 2.72 -21.42
N THR A 48 10.46 3.99 -21.80
CA THR A 48 10.60 5.09 -20.84
C THR A 48 9.28 5.83 -20.68
N PHE A 49 8.89 6.04 -19.43
CA PHE A 49 7.69 6.78 -19.05
C PHE A 49 8.08 7.92 -18.13
N THR A 50 7.30 8.99 -18.19
CA THR A 50 7.44 10.16 -17.32
C THR A 50 6.08 10.50 -16.75
N LEU A 51 5.99 10.58 -15.42
CA LEU A 51 4.76 10.92 -14.69
C LEU A 51 5.13 11.88 -13.55
N PRO A 52 4.23 12.80 -13.15
CA PRO A 52 4.43 13.56 -11.92
C PRO A 52 4.44 12.62 -10.71
N LEU A 53 5.28 12.93 -9.73
CA LEU A 53 5.53 12.09 -8.55
C LEU A 53 4.24 11.62 -7.85
N TRP A 54 3.25 12.50 -7.71
CA TRP A 54 1.99 12.13 -7.04
C TRP A 54 1.27 10.96 -7.72
N GLN A 55 1.34 10.84 -9.05
CA GLN A 55 0.71 9.72 -9.77
C GLN A 55 1.40 8.40 -9.46
N MET A 56 2.72 8.43 -9.25
CA MET A 56 3.47 7.26 -8.80
C MET A 56 3.15 6.90 -7.35
N ILE A 57 2.99 7.89 -6.46
CA ILE A 57 2.71 7.67 -5.03
C ILE A 57 1.30 7.10 -4.79
N VAL A 58 0.31 7.42 -5.63
CA VAL A 58 -1.05 6.90 -5.49
C VAL A 58 -1.15 5.41 -5.89
N GLN A 59 -0.21 4.91 -6.70
CA GLN A 59 -0.26 3.52 -7.16
C GLN A 59 -0.09 2.49 -6.03
N PRO A 60 0.89 2.58 -5.11
CA PRO A 60 1.03 1.63 -4.00
C PRO A 60 -0.25 1.41 -3.16
N PRO A 61 -0.95 2.43 -2.62
CA PRO A 61 -2.17 2.20 -1.86
C PRO A 61 -3.32 1.61 -2.71
N ASN A 62 -3.41 2.00 -3.98
CA ASN A 62 -4.38 1.42 -4.92
C ASN A 62 -4.11 -0.07 -5.17
N HIS A 63 -2.86 -0.42 -5.48
CA HIS A 63 -2.43 -1.80 -5.71
C HIS A 63 -2.56 -2.69 -4.47
N ASN A 64 -2.26 -2.13 -3.29
CA ASN A 64 -2.47 -2.85 -2.03
C ASN A 64 -3.94 -3.14 -1.77
N THR A 65 -4.86 -2.22 -2.12
CA THR A 65 -6.31 -2.46 -2.00
C THR A 65 -6.75 -3.60 -2.91
N HIS A 66 -6.22 -3.68 -4.13
CA HIS A 66 -6.48 -4.80 -5.04
C HIS A 66 -6.04 -6.15 -4.45
N HIS A 67 -4.79 -6.26 -3.97
CA HIS A 67 -4.28 -7.51 -3.39
C HIS A 67 -4.97 -7.89 -2.08
N ARG A 68 -5.36 -6.92 -1.26
CA ARG A 68 -6.15 -7.21 -0.07
C ARG A 68 -7.54 -7.76 -0.41
N GLY A 69 -8.16 -7.29 -1.49
CA GLY A 69 -9.38 -7.87 -2.04
C GLY A 69 -9.21 -9.34 -2.48
N GLU A 70 -8.07 -9.69 -3.10
CA GLU A 70 -7.75 -11.09 -3.44
C GLU A 70 -7.63 -11.96 -2.17
N LEU A 71 -6.98 -11.46 -1.12
CA LEU A 71 -6.86 -12.16 0.16
C LEU A 71 -8.21 -12.32 0.86
N ALA A 72 -9.07 -11.30 0.83
CA ALA A 72 -10.42 -11.39 1.39
C ALA A 72 -11.23 -12.49 0.68
N ALA A 73 -11.16 -12.57 -0.65
CA ALA A 73 -11.79 -13.65 -1.41
C ALA A 73 -11.24 -15.04 -1.02
N MET A 74 -9.92 -15.17 -0.82
CA MET A 74 -9.32 -16.42 -0.35
C MET A 74 -9.79 -16.81 1.06
N PHE A 75 -9.86 -15.86 1.99
CA PHE A 75 -10.37 -16.11 3.34
C PHE A 75 -11.84 -16.56 3.32
N ALA A 76 -12.68 -15.92 2.51
CA ALA A 76 -14.06 -16.33 2.33
C ALA A 76 -14.19 -17.77 1.81
N LEU A 77 -13.36 -18.18 0.85
CA LEU A 77 -13.34 -19.57 0.35
C LEU A 77 -12.91 -20.60 1.41
N MET A 78 -12.13 -20.17 2.39
CA MET A 78 -11.67 -21.02 3.50
C MET A 78 -12.61 -20.98 4.72
N ASP A 79 -13.74 -20.28 4.64
CA ASP A 79 -14.64 -20.02 5.78
C ASP A 79 -13.93 -19.34 6.96
N VAL A 80 -12.93 -18.51 6.65
CA VAL A 80 -12.18 -17.72 7.62
C VAL A 80 -12.72 -16.30 7.62
N SER A 81 -13.12 -15.82 8.79
CA SER A 81 -13.54 -14.42 8.96
C SER A 81 -12.41 -13.47 8.58
N HIS A 82 -12.73 -12.46 7.78
CA HIS A 82 -11.82 -11.38 7.41
C HIS A 82 -12.51 -10.03 7.65
N PRO A 83 -11.76 -8.96 7.92
CA PRO A 83 -12.36 -7.63 8.09
C PRO A 83 -13.00 -7.15 6.78
N GLU A 84 -14.01 -6.27 6.90
CA GLU A 84 -14.47 -5.47 5.77
C GLU A 84 -13.44 -4.37 5.46
N GLU A 85 -13.19 -4.14 4.18
CA GLU A 85 -12.12 -3.24 3.72
C GLU A 85 -12.66 -1.89 3.24
N GLU A 86 -13.64 -1.36 3.96
CA GLU A 86 -14.38 -0.18 3.55
C GLU A 86 -13.81 1.09 4.21
N ILE A 87 -13.44 2.07 3.39
CA ILE A 87 -12.72 3.26 3.86
C ILE A 87 -13.63 4.23 4.64
N VAL A 88 -14.94 4.27 4.34
CA VAL A 88 -15.91 5.05 5.11
C VAL A 88 -16.06 4.48 6.52
N GLN A 89 -16.08 3.16 6.72
CA GLN A 89 -16.10 2.53 8.05
C GLN A 89 -14.88 2.94 8.86
N TYR A 90 -13.69 2.92 8.26
CA TYR A 90 -12.49 3.44 8.91
C TYR A 90 -12.67 4.90 9.37
N PHE A 91 -13.21 5.78 8.52
CA PHE A 91 -13.44 7.18 8.91
C PHE A 91 -14.54 7.33 9.97
N LEU A 92 -15.58 6.51 9.94
CA LEU A 92 -16.64 6.50 10.95
C LEU A 92 -16.13 6.04 12.32
N ASP A 93 -15.27 5.02 12.36
CA ASP A 93 -14.61 4.56 13.59
C ASP A 93 -13.62 5.60 14.11
N ARG A 94 -12.73 6.10 13.24
CA ARG A 94 -11.69 7.07 13.60
C ARG A 94 -12.24 8.43 14.04
N SER A 95 -13.45 8.78 13.57
CA SER A 95 -14.17 9.99 14.02
C SER A 95 -15.04 9.75 15.26
N GLY A 96 -15.19 8.51 15.71
CA GLY A 96 -16.03 8.14 16.85
C GLY A 96 -17.54 8.16 16.56
N GLN A 97 -17.94 8.31 15.30
CA GLN A 97 -19.35 8.32 14.89
C GLN A 97 -19.99 6.93 14.99
N LYS A 98 -19.21 5.85 14.79
CA LYS A 98 -19.65 4.46 14.93
C LYS A 98 -18.45 3.56 15.16
N ARG A 99 -18.53 2.62 16.12
CA ARG A 99 -17.54 1.54 16.29
C ARG A 99 -18.07 0.26 15.66
N PHE A 100 -17.19 -0.49 15.02
CA PHE A 100 -17.48 -1.77 14.34
C PHE A 100 -16.82 -2.93 15.08
#